data_AF-A0A7V6NJ33-F1
#
_entry.id   AF-A0A7V6NJ33-F1
#
_cell.length_a   1.000
_cell.length_b   1.000
_cell.length_c   1.000
_cell.angle_alpha   90.00
_cell.angle_beta   90.00
_cell.angle_gamma   90.00
#
_symmetry.space_group_name_H-M   'P 1'
#
loop_
_entity.id
_entity.type
_entity.pdbx_description
1 polymer ?
#
loop_
_entity_poly.entity_id
_entity_poly.type
_entity_poly.pdbx_seq_one_letter_code
_entity_poly.pdbx_strand_id
1 'polypeptide(L)'
;SEYKGQDLGERETREICKRLLDMGSKHIILKGIRRGDEPMMWNAIASREGSYTETGHPCVEAMMHGTGDLFASIITAGIFSGKDLEETVVFAGKFVHDAMVYSLTQEGWRERGVNFEPFLSYVADFCAHERSRVQAPELSK
;
A
#
# COMPACT_ATOMS: atom_id res chain seq x y z
N SER A 1 8.64 -25.29 -0.97
CA SER A 1 7.39 -25.08 -0.22
C SER A 1 6.28 -24.73 -1.19
N GLU A 2 5.04 -25.03 -0.83
CA GLU A 2 3.84 -24.60 -1.57
C GLU A 2 3.74 -23.06 -1.58
N TYR A 3 3.28 -22.48 -2.69
CA TYR A 3 3.11 -21.03 -2.81
C TYR A 3 1.84 -20.60 -2.08
N LYS A 4 1.99 -19.85 -0.99
CA LYS A 4 0.87 -19.44 -0.12
C LYS A 4 0.11 -18.20 -0.60
N GLY A 5 0.48 -17.64 -1.75
CA GLY A 5 -0.15 -16.42 -2.26
C GLY A 5 0.00 -15.26 -1.28
N GLN A 6 -1.15 -14.67 -0.91
CA GLN A 6 -1.22 -13.53 0.01
C GLN A 6 -1.28 -13.93 1.48
N ASP A 7 -1.58 -15.20 1.80
CA ASP A 7 -1.67 -15.67 3.18
C ASP A 7 -0.27 -16.01 3.71
N LEU A 8 0.33 -15.06 4.42
CA LEU A 8 1.67 -15.20 4.98
C LEU A 8 1.58 -14.98 6.48
N GLY A 9 2.48 -15.56 7.28
CA GLY A 9 2.72 -15.10 8.65
C GLY A 9 3.80 -14.00 8.72
N GLU A 10 3.93 -13.32 9.87
CA GLU A 10 4.98 -12.30 10.07
C GLU A 10 6.38 -12.89 9.83
N ARG A 11 6.67 -14.08 10.38
CA ARG A 11 7.95 -14.77 10.18
C ARG A 11 8.26 -14.98 8.69
N GLU A 12 7.29 -15.46 7.93
CA GLU A 12 7.45 -15.72 6.48
C GLU A 12 7.62 -14.42 5.70
N THR A 13 6.91 -13.37 6.09
CA THR A 13 7.02 -12.02 5.54
C THR A 13 8.44 -11.48 5.72
N ARG A 14 8.98 -11.57 6.95
CA ARG A 14 10.37 -11.19 7.28
C ARG A 14 11.38 -12.00 6.46
N GLU A 15 11.18 -13.30 6.31
CA GLU A 15 12.06 -14.17 5.51
C GLU A 15 12.07 -13.79 4.02
N ILE A 16 10.91 -13.48 3.44
CA ILE A 16 10.80 -13.00 2.05
C ILE A 16 11.54 -11.67 1.91
N CYS A 17 11.25 -10.70 2.79
CA CYS A 17 11.92 -9.40 2.77
C CYS A 17 13.44 -9.54 2.89
N LYS A 18 13.93 -10.37 3.82
CA LYS A 18 15.36 -10.63 3.98
C LYS A 18 15.98 -11.19 2.70
N ARG A 19 15.37 -12.20 2.08
CA ARG A 19 15.89 -12.80 0.84
C ARG A 19 15.97 -11.77 -0.29
N LEU A 20 14.98 -10.89 -0.41
CA LEU A 20 14.96 -9.83 -1.43
C LEU A 20 16.00 -8.72 -1.14
N LEU A 21 16.26 -8.41 0.14
CA LEU A 21 17.35 -7.52 0.54
C LEU A 21 18.73 -8.13 0.22
N ASP A 22 18.91 -9.43 0.49
CA ASP A 22 20.15 -10.17 0.19
C ASP A 22 20.45 -10.21 -1.33
N MET A 23 19.44 -10.01 -2.19
CA MET A 23 19.60 -9.86 -3.65
C MET A 23 20.12 -8.47 -4.09
N GLY A 24 20.29 -7.52 -3.16
CA GLY A 24 20.94 -6.22 -3.41
C GLY A 24 20.05 -5.00 -3.24
N SER A 25 18.76 -5.17 -2.96
CA SER A 25 17.84 -4.06 -2.69
C SER A 25 18.21 -3.34 -1.39
N LYS A 26 18.08 -2.01 -1.36
CA LYS A 26 18.28 -1.21 -0.13
C LYS A 26 17.06 -1.24 0.79
N HIS A 27 15.88 -1.14 0.17
CA HIS A 27 14.59 -1.21 0.84
C HIS A 27 13.70 -2.19 0.08
N ILE A 28 12.81 -2.87 0.82
CA ILE A 28 11.76 -3.73 0.28
C ILE A 28 10.43 -3.26 0.85
N ILE A 29 9.43 -3.18 0.00
CA ILE A 29 8.03 -3.06 0.40
C ILE A 29 7.31 -4.31 -0.11
N LEU A 30 6.81 -5.13 0.79
CA LEU A 30 5.97 -6.29 0.46
C LEU A 30 4.53 -5.94 0.79
N LYS A 31 3.71 -5.71 -0.24
CA LYS A 31 2.30 -5.29 -0.09
C LYS A 31 1.31 -6.45 -0.18
N GLY A 32 0.08 -6.20 0.28
CA GLY A 32 -1.05 -7.09 0.00
C GLY A 32 -1.02 -8.39 0.80
N ILE A 33 -0.47 -8.34 2.01
CA ILE A 33 -0.33 -9.51 2.86
C ILE A 33 -1.62 -9.69 3.68
N ARG A 34 -2.15 -10.92 3.67
CA ARG A 34 -3.27 -11.37 4.50
C ARG A 34 -2.74 -12.25 5.63
N ARG A 35 -3.42 -12.17 6.78
CA ARG A 35 -3.13 -12.97 7.98
C ARG A 35 -4.38 -13.80 8.30
N GLY A 36 -4.48 -15.01 7.74
CA GLY A 36 -5.68 -15.83 7.88
C GLY A 36 -6.96 -15.06 7.50
N ASP A 37 -7.95 -15.09 8.39
CA ASP A 37 -9.26 -14.46 8.20
C ASP A 37 -9.36 -13.03 8.77
N GLU A 38 -8.23 -12.41 9.12
CA GLU A 38 -8.25 -11.02 9.60
C GLU A 38 -8.78 -10.07 8.50
N PRO A 39 -9.66 -9.11 8.84
CA PRO A 39 -10.21 -8.14 7.88
C PRO A 39 -9.22 -7.01 7.55
N MET A 40 -7.92 -7.32 7.57
CA MET A 40 -6.83 -6.38 7.40
C MET A 40 -5.93 -6.81 6.23
N MET A 41 -5.44 -5.82 5.51
CA MET A 41 -4.39 -5.98 4.51
C MET A 41 -3.13 -5.28 5.00
N TRP A 42 -2.02 -6.01 5.01
CA TRP A 42 -0.75 -5.57 5.57
C TRP A 42 0.27 -5.28 4.47
N ASN A 43 1.10 -4.28 4.72
CA ASN A 43 2.25 -3.91 3.91
C ASN A 43 3.49 -3.88 4.83
N ALA A 44 4.48 -4.72 4.53
CA ALA A 44 5.74 -4.78 5.24
C ALA A 44 6.78 -3.90 4.57
N ILE A 45 7.61 -3.23 5.38
CA ILE A 45 8.73 -2.41 4.94
C ILE A 45 9.97 -2.97 5.63
N ALA A 46 11.02 -3.24 4.86
CA ALA A 46 12.29 -3.70 5.39
C ALA A 46 13.45 -2.93 4.75
N SER A 47 14.52 -2.71 5.52
CA SER A 47 15.75 -2.09 5.00
C SER A 47 16.97 -2.97 5.22
N ARG A 48 18.01 -2.75 4.41
CA ARG A 48 19.28 -3.45 4.52
C ARG A 48 20.02 -3.12 5.83
N GLU A 49 19.71 -1.99 6.44
CA GLU A 49 20.19 -1.54 7.76
C GLU A 49 19.51 -2.27 8.92
N GLY A 50 18.56 -3.17 8.63
CA GLY A 50 17.93 -4.06 9.61
C GLY A 50 16.60 -3.55 10.16
N SER A 51 16.03 -2.47 9.62
CA SER A 51 14.69 -2.03 10.02
C SER A 51 13.61 -2.94 9.43
N TYR A 52 12.53 -3.12 10.18
CA TYR A 52 11.33 -3.82 9.74
C TYR A 52 10.10 -3.24 10.44
N THR A 53 9.09 -2.87 9.67
CA THR A 53 7.78 -2.43 10.18
C THR A 53 6.67 -2.99 9.30
N GLU A 54 5.47 -3.15 9.86
CA GLU A 54 4.26 -3.51 9.12
C GLU A 54 3.20 -2.45 9.35
N THR A 55 2.53 -2.06 8.27
CA THR A 55 1.43 -1.10 8.28
C THR A 55 0.20 -1.78 7.72
N GLY A 56 -0.94 -1.58 8.38
CA GLY A 56 -2.20 -2.23 8.03
C GLY A 56 -3.26 -1.21 7.65
N HIS A 57 -4.15 -1.61 6.74
CA HIS A 57 -5.43 -0.94 6.49
C HIS A 57 -6.53 -1.99 6.33
N PRO A 58 -7.82 -1.63 6.48
CA PRO A 58 -8.91 -2.56 6.23
C PRO A 58 -8.80 -3.21 4.86
N CYS A 59 -9.17 -4.49 4.78
CA CYS A 59 -9.24 -5.22 3.52
C CYS A 59 -10.54 -4.86 2.79
N VAL A 60 -10.47 -4.66 1.47
CA VAL A 60 -11.65 -4.56 0.62
C VAL A 60 -11.87 -5.92 -0.06
N GLU A 61 -13.04 -6.52 0.15
CA GLU A 61 -13.40 -7.83 -0.41
C GLU A 61 -13.75 -7.76 -1.91
N ALA A 62 -12.84 -7.21 -2.71
CA ALA A 62 -12.98 -7.05 -4.15
C ALA A 62 -11.62 -7.14 -4.86
N MET A 63 -11.60 -7.79 -6.01
CA MET A 63 -10.43 -7.84 -6.88
C MET A 63 -10.55 -6.76 -7.95
N MET A 64 -9.67 -5.76 -7.90
CA MET A 64 -9.60 -4.67 -8.88
C MET A 64 -8.20 -4.62 -9.51
N HIS A 65 -8.16 -4.47 -10.83
CA HIS A 65 -6.92 -4.27 -11.57
C HIS A 65 -6.32 -2.89 -11.26
N GLY A 66 -4.98 -2.78 -11.35
CA GLY A 66 -4.27 -1.50 -11.20
C GLY A 66 -3.94 -1.07 -9.76
N THR A 67 -4.42 -1.77 -8.72
CA THR A 67 -4.12 -1.41 -7.31
C THR A 67 -2.63 -1.56 -6.97
N GLY A 68 -1.92 -2.48 -7.64
CA GLY A 68 -0.46 -2.63 -7.60
C GLY A 68 0.25 -1.41 -8.17
N ASP A 69 -0.09 -1.05 -9.41
CA ASP A 69 0.51 0.06 -10.14
C ASP A 69 0.24 1.40 -9.46
N LEU A 70 -0.98 1.61 -8.96
CA LEU A 70 -1.36 2.79 -8.21
C LEU A 70 -0.53 2.93 -6.93
N PHE A 71 -0.41 1.84 -6.14
CA PHE A 71 0.42 1.84 -4.94
C PHE A 71 1.88 2.18 -5.28
N ALA A 72 2.48 1.50 -6.25
CA ALA A 72 3.87 1.71 -6.64
C ALA A 72 4.11 3.14 -7.19
N SER A 73 3.13 3.71 -7.90
CA SER A 73 3.19 5.09 -8.40
C SER A 73 3.23 6.10 -7.26
N ILE A 74 2.41 5.90 -6.22
CA ILE A 74 2.41 6.77 -5.03
C ILE A 74 3.72 6.64 -4.24
N ILE A 75 4.23 5.41 -4.06
CA ILE A 75 5.55 5.19 -3.45
C ILE A 75 6.62 5.97 -4.21
N THR A 76 6.61 5.87 -5.54
CA THR A 76 7.57 6.57 -6.41
C THR A 76 7.45 8.08 -6.21
N ALA A 77 6.24 8.64 -6.27
CA ALA A 77 5.99 10.07 -6.07
C ALA A 77 6.49 10.56 -4.70
N GLY A 78 6.22 9.81 -3.62
CA GLY A 78 6.69 10.15 -2.28
C GLY A 78 8.22 10.16 -2.17
N ILE A 79 8.89 9.13 -2.70
CA ILE A 79 10.37 9.06 -2.71
C ILE A 79 10.97 10.26 -3.45
N PHE A 80 10.48 10.57 -4.65
CA PHE A 80 10.99 11.71 -5.43
C PHE A 80 10.65 13.08 -4.81
N SER A 81 9.61 13.13 -3.97
CA SER A 81 9.23 14.32 -3.20
C SER A 81 9.92 14.40 -1.83
N GLY A 82 10.89 13.52 -1.55
CA GLY A 82 11.67 13.55 -0.31
C GLY A 82 10.87 13.14 0.94
N LYS A 83 9.81 12.34 0.77
CA LYS A 83 8.97 11.86 1.87
C LYS A 83 9.58 10.68 2.58
N ASP A 84 9.19 10.52 3.84
CA ASP A 84 9.52 9.32 4.60
C ASP A 84 8.85 8.09 3.97
N LEU A 85 9.58 6.97 3.92
CA LEU A 85 9.12 5.76 3.23
C LEU A 85 7.94 5.10 3.94
N GLU A 86 7.96 5.06 5.28
CA GLU A 86 6.88 4.48 6.07
C GLU A 86 5.63 5.32 5.98
N GLU A 87 5.75 6.66 6.12
CA GLU A 87 4.63 7.58 5.90
C GLU A 87 4.03 7.43 4.49
N THR A 88 4.88 7.27 3.46
CA THR A 88 4.43 7.08 2.08
C THR A 88 3.71 5.75 1.89
N VAL A 89 4.17 4.67 2.53
CA VAL A 89 3.50 3.35 2.48
C VAL A 89 2.15 3.39 3.18
N VAL A 90 2.05 4.05 4.34
CA VAL A 90 0.77 4.27 5.04
C VAL A 90 -0.20 5.04 4.15
N PHE A 91 0.27 6.14 3.55
CA PHE A 91 -0.53 6.96 2.64
C PHE A 91 -0.99 6.16 1.41
N ALA A 92 -0.08 5.42 0.76
CA ALA A 92 -0.40 4.62 -0.42
C ALA A 92 -1.41 3.50 -0.11
N GLY A 93 -1.26 2.82 1.03
CA GLY A 93 -2.20 1.78 1.47
C GLY A 93 -3.61 2.33 1.68
N LYS A 94 -3.73 3.44 2.43
CA LYS A 94 -5.03 4.11 2.64
C LYS A 94 -5.62 4.65 1.34
N PHE A 95 -4.82 5.26 0.49
CA PHE A 95 -5.27 5.82 -0.78
C PHE A 95 -5.87 4.73 -1.68
N VAL A 96 -5.18 3.60 -1.82
CA VAL A 96 -5.68 2.46 -2.62
C VAL A 96 -6.95 1.91 -2.01
N HIS A 97 -7.02 1.76 -0.69
CA HIS A 97 -8.24 1.34 0.00
C HIS A 97 -9.42 2.26 -0.33
N ASP A 98 -9.25 3.57 -0.16
CA ASP A 98 -10.34 4.54 -0.36
C ASP A 98 -10.78 4.58 -1.82
N ALA A 99 -9.84 4.52 -2.76
CA ALA A 99 -10.12 4.43 -4.18
C ALA A 99 -10.90 3.14 -4.53
N MET A 100 -10.55 2.00 -3.92
CA MET A 100 -11.29 0.75 -4.10
C MET A 100 -12.71 0.85 -3.53
N VAL A 101 -12.87 1.36 -2.30
CA VAL A 101 -14.20 1.56 -1.68
C VAL A 101 -15.07 2.46 -2.55
N TYR A 102 -14.51 3.56 -3.05
CA TYR A 102 -15.23 4.46 -3.96
C TYR A 102 -15.60 3.77 -5.28
N SER A 103 -14.68 3.00 -5.87
CA SER A 103 -14.93 2.26 -7.11
C SER A 103 -16.12 1.30 -6.99
N LEU A 104 -16.29 0.66 -5.82
CA LEU A 104 -17.43 -0.25 -5.58
C LEU A 104 -18.81 0.44 -5.65
N THR A 105 -18.87 1.76 -5.49
CA THR A 105 -20.11 2.53 -5.59
C THR A 105 -20.56 2.75 -7.04
N GLN A 106 -19.73 2.40 -8.02
CA GLN A 106 -19.95 2.73 -9.42
C GLN A 106 -20.41 1.50 -10.23
N GLU A 107 -21.34 1.73 -11.16
CA GLU A 107 -21.80 0.69 -12.09
C GLU A 107 -20.67 0.21 -13.00
N GLY A 108 -20.49 -1.11 -13.16
CA GLY A 108 -19.44 -1.66 -14.02
C GLY A 108 -18.02 -1.42 -13.48
N TRP A 109 -17.83 -1.47 -12.16
CA TRP A 109 -16.50 -1.33 -11.56
C TRP A 109 -15.55 -2.49 -11.91
N ARG A 110 -16.10 -3.67 -12.20
CA ARG A 110 -15.30 -4.88 -12.51
C ARG A 110 -14.49 -4.73 -13.80
N GLU A 111 -15.01 -3.97 -14.75
CA GLU A 111 -14.42 -3.79 -16.08
C GLU A 111 -13.43 -2.62 -16.14
N ARG A 112 -13.40 -1.74 -15.13
CA ARG A 112 -12.72 -0.43 -15.20
C ARG A 112 -11.47 -0.31 -14.32
N GLY A 113 -11.16 -1.32 -13.52
CA GLY A 113 -10.07 -1.25 -12.54
C GLY A 113 -10.37 -0.28 -11.40
N VAL A 114 -9.36 0.06 -10.61
CA VAL A 114 -9.50 1.03 -9.52
C VAL A 114 -9.69 2.44 -10.07
N ASN A 115 -10.78 3.11 -9.68
CA ASN A 115 -11.04 4.52 -9.95
C ASN A 115 -10.41 5.37 -8.86
N PHE A 116 -9.30 6.02 -9.20
CA PHE A 116 -8.50 6.84 -8.28
C PHE A 116 -8.49 8.32 -8.66
N GLU A 117 -9.01 8.65 -9.84
CA GLU A 117 -8.96 9.98 -10.43
C GLU A 117 -9.56 11.08 -9.52
N PRO A 118 -10.69 10.85 -8.82
CA PRO A 118 -11.24 11.83 -7.87
C PRO A 118 -10.34 12.13 -6.68
N PHE A 119 -9.36 11.27 -6.39
CA PHE A 119 -8.48 11.36 -5.23
C PHE A 119 -7.11 11.98 -5.60
N LEU A 120 -6.82 12.26 -6.87
CA LEU A 120 -5.47 12.67 -7.31
C LEU A 120 -4.94 13.94 -6.65
N SER A 121 -5.81 14.88 -6.25
CA SER A 121 -5.39 16.07 -5.51
C SER A 121 -4.68 15.72 -4.20
N TYR A 122 -5.08 14.64 -3.53
CA TYR A 122 -4.44 14.20 -2.29
C TYR A 122 -3.00 13.72 -2.51
N VAL A 123 -2.69 13.16 -3.68
CA VAL A 123 -1.30 12.78 -4.02
C VAL A 123 -0.47 14.05 -4.22
N ALA A 124 -1.01 15.05 -4.91
CA ALA A 124 -0.34 16.33 -5.10
C ALA A 124 -0.08 17.03 -3.76
N ASP A 125 -1.09 17.09 -2.89
CA ASP A 125 -0.97 17.68 -1.54
C ASP A 125 0.05 16.92 -0.70
N PHE A 126 -0.03 15.58 -0.69
CA PHE A 126 0.94 14.74 0.00
C PHE A 126 2.36 15.06 -0.47
N CYS A 127 2.60 15.21 -1.77
CA CYS A 127 3.92 15.50 -2.30
C CYS A 127 4.39 16.94 -2.01
N ALA A 128 3.50 17.94 -2.06
CA ALA A 128 3.86 19.35 -1.99
C ALA A 128 4.23 19.88 -0.58
N HIS A 129 3.70 19.29 0.49
CA HIS A 129 3.86 19.87 1.84
C HIS A 129 5.15 19.44 2.54
N GLU A 130 6.02 20.35 2.95
CA GLU A 130 7.17 20.00 3.80
C GLU A 130 6.71 19.60 5.22
N ARG A 131 6.87 18.32 5.58
CA ARG A 131 6.78 17.76 6.95
C ARG A 131 5.61 18.25 7.84
N SER A 132 4.37 18.07 7.40
CA SER A 132 3.23 18.04 8.33
C SER A 132 2.29 16.88 7.99
N ARG A 133 1.86 16.14 9.02
CA ARG A 133 0.86 15.06 8.95
C ARG A 133 -0.31 15.49 8.06
N VAL A 134 -0.34 15.00 6.82
CA VAL A 134 -1.55 15.06 6.01
C VAL A 134 -2.51 14.08 6.66
N GLN A 135 -3.45 14.58 7.46
CA GLN A 135 -4.58 13.79 7.88
C GLN A 135 -5.41 13.52 6.63
N ALA A 136 -5.53 12.24 6.28
CA ALA A 136 -6.39 11.84 5.19
C ALA A 136 -7.84 12.21 5.52
N PRO A 137 -8.66 12.58 4.51
CA PRO A 137 -10.04 12.98 4.76
C PRO A 137 -10.84 11.85 5.39
N GLU A 138 -11.75 12.21 6.31
CA GLU A 138 -12.89 11.34 6.62
C GLU A 138 -13.77 11.26 5.37
N LEU A 139 -13.95 10.05 4.85
CA LEU A 139 -14.93 9.81 3.80
C LEU A 139 -16.32 10.09 4.38
N SER A 140 -17.05 11.03 3.77
CA SER A 140 -18.45 11.29 4.13
C SER A 140 -19.24 9.99 4.05
N LYS A 141 -20.00 9.74 5.12
CA LYS A 141 -20.96 8.63 5.26
C LYS A 141 -21.93 8.54 4.10
#